data_AF-A0A524FCT8-F1
#
_entry.id   AF-A0A524FCT8-F1
#
_cell.length_a   1.000
_cell.length_b   1.000
_cell.length_c   1.000
_cell.angle_alpha   90.00
_cell.angle_beta   90.00
_cell.angle_gamma   90.00
#
_symmetry.space_group_name_H-M   'P 1'
#
loop_
_entity.id
_entity.type
_entity.pdbx_description
1 polymer ?
#
loop_
_entity_poly.entity_id
_entity_poly.type
_entity_poly.pdbx_seq_one_letter_code
_entity_poly.pdbx_strand_id
1 'polypeptide(L)'
;MANDRVTKKNLAGAIVKSENEDDTAFFVEKLIEWLGSINYVTIDFSDRLEAGVRQFFAEEQILKCAFHAAQLLNRGLLKELTRLKNEKYQHEIKELAFLGHFSLEIEAKDGILNSKELKFAGSKQAWQVYLKLRSIFSITNPSKIQADLLAYLNNLSITPWKGANLLKEKYLSLLPARGLTAKSLESFKLRIYRAWRAIIRSFRKNLEDLKSGFQDAKYLVLMNPLNMDKYQKRALRKALKKFPWLRAIRRIMTKFYYQFRLSPSKRSSLTFLLALVTENCHSWLKSAVNTLIKCEDQIFRFQVLIEQNPALKEFKAIRVVDEATMRKINKLYQTQFGMRTVETLDMRLKHYLECPFIIAPSVLEELKN
;
A
#
# COMPACT_ATOMS: atom_id res chain seq x y z
N MET A 1 -22.73 16.17 -3.23
CA MET A 1 -24.06 15.71 -2.76
C MET A 1 -24.11 15.83 -1.25
N ALA A 2 -25.12 16.53 -0.71
CA ALA A 2 -25.43 16.62 0.70
C ALA A 2 -26.51 15.60 1.08
N ASN A 3 -26.35 14.95 2.23
CA ASN A 3 -27.24 13.92 2.72
C ASN A 3 -27.48 14.14 4.21
N ASP A 4 -28.75 14.11 4.62
CA ASP A 4 -29.10 14.09 6.03
C ASP A 4 -29.00 12.65 6.51
N ARG A 5 -27.99 12.41 7.35
CA ARG A 5 -27.76 11.09 7.92
C ARG A 5 -28.81 10.69 8.95
N VAL A 6 -29.53 11.65 9.53
CA VAL A 6 -30.60 11.41 10.50
C VAL A 6 -31.84 10.88 9.80
N THR A 7 -32.31 11.56 8.76
CA THR A 7 -33.47 11.07 8.00
C THR A 7 -33.12 10.06 6.91
N LYS A 8 -31.82 9.82 6.67
CA LYS A 8 -31.27 9.02 5.55
C LYS A 8 -31.72 9.53 4.18
N LYS A 9 -32.09 10.80 4.07
CA LYS A 9 -32.55 11.43 2.83
C LYS A 9 -31.41 12.17 2.15
N ASN A 10 -31.40 12.13 0.83
CA ASN A 10 -30.59 13.07 0.06
C ASN A 10 -31.22 14.45 0.20
N LEU A 11 -30.43 15.44 0.59
CA LEU A 11 -30.93 16.81 0.79
C LEU A 11 -30.75 17.64 -0.48
N ALA A 12 -29.59 17.50 -1.10
CA ALA A 12 -29.23 18.27 -2.28
C ALA A 12 -28.11 17.58 -3.07
N GLY A 13 -28.16 17.70 -4.39
CA GLY A 13 -27.05 17.38 -5.27
C GLY A 13 -26.46 18.62 -5.93
N ALA A 14 -25.21 18.53 -6.36
CA ALA A 14 -24.61 19.50 -7.26
C ALA A 14 -23.80 18.81 -8.34
N ILE A 15 -23.92 19.31 -9.57
CA ILE A 15 -22.98 19.09 -10.66
C ILE A 15 -22.05 20.30 -10.64
N VAL A 16 -20.77 20.01 -10.50
CA VAL A 16 -19.69 21.00 -10.52
C VAL A 16 -18.68 20.58 -11.58
N LYS A 17 -18.00 21.54 -12.20
CA LYS A 17 -16.95 21.24 -13.17
C LYS A 17 -15.75 20.58 -12.49
N SER A 18 -15.43 21.04 -11.29
CA SER A 18 -14.39 20.49 -10.45
C SER A 18 -14.70 20.73 -8.98
N GLU A 19 -14.19 19.89 -8.09
CA GLU A 19 -14.22 20.19 -6.65
C GLU A 19 -13.17 21.28 -6.35
N ASN A 20 -13.57 22.55 -6.50
CA ASN A 20 -12.82 23.75 -6.15
C ASN A 20 -13.53 24.54 -5.04
N GLU A 21 -12.89 25.61 -4.55
CA GLU A 21 -13.42 26.45 -3.47
C GLU A 21 -14.73 27.13 -3.85
N ASP A 22 -14.78 27.81 -5.00
CA ASP A 22 -15.93 28.61 -5.45
C ASP A 22 -17.19 27.76 -5.67
N ASP A 23 -17.04 26.62 -6.36
CA ASP A 23 -18.14 25.67 -6.60
C ASP A 23 -18.64 25.07 -5.27
N THR A 24 -17.76 24.89 -4.28
CA THR A 24 -18.14 24.42 -2.94
C THR A 24 -18.89 25.51 -2.19
N ALA A 25 -18.39 26.74 -2.19
CA ALA A 25 -19.03 27.89 -1.55
C ALA A 25 -20.44 28.12 -2.09
N PHE A 26 -20.58 28.13 -3.42
CA PHE A 26 -21.88 28.24 -4.08
C PHE A 26 -22.83 27.11 -3.70
N PHE A 27 -22.34 25.87 -3.66
CA PHE A 27 -23.18 24.73 -3.24
C PHE A 27 -23.66 24.88 -1.80
N VAL A 28 -22.79 25.34 -0.90
CA VAL A 28 -23.10 25.52 0.51
C VAL A 28 -24.10 26.66 0.72
N GLU A 29 -23.92 27.79 0.05
CA GLU A 29 -24.84 28.93 0.08
C GLU A 29 -26.27 28.47 -0.26
N LYS A 30 -26.42 27.78 -1.39
CA LYS A 30 -27.71 27.25 -1.83
C LYS A 30 -28.28 26.18 -0.91
N LEU A 31 -27.42 25.36 -0.29
CA LEU A 31 -27.86 24.39 0.69
C LEU A 31 -28.46 25.08 1.93
N ILE A 32 -27.87 26.18 2.38
CA ILE A 32 -28.37 27.00 3.50
C ILE A 32 -29.68 27.70 3.12
N GLU A 33 -29.78 28.24 1.90
CA GLU A 33 -31.04 28.82 1.39
C GLU A 33 -32.20 27.81 1.43
N TRP A 34 -31.94 26.54 1.09
CA TRP A 34 -32.97 25.50 1.02
C TRP A 34 -33.34 24.89 2.36
N LEU A 35 -32.35 24.67 3.23
CA LEU A 35 -32.55 23.96 4.49
C LEU A 35 -32.74 24.91 5.67
N GLY A 36 -32.44 26.19 5.50
CA GLY A 36 -32.35 27.16 6.59
C GLY A 36 -31.09 26.93 7.42
N SER A 37 -31.23 27.00 8.75
CA SER A 37 -30.09 26.88 9.67
C SER A 37 -29.52 25.46 9.68
N ILE A 38 -28.23 25.35 9.34
CA ILE A 38 -27.46 24.10 9.43
C ILE A 38 -26.51 24.23 10.61
N ASN A 39 -26.65 23.36 11.61
CA ASN A 39 -25.81 23.43 12.82
C ASN A 39 -24.37 22.97 12.54
N TYR A 40 -24.22 21.93 11.72
CA TYR A 40 -22.95 21.25 11.48
C TYR A 40 -22.86 20.72 10.06
N VAL A 41 -21.65 20.73 9.53
CA VAL A 41 -21.32 20.16 8.23
C VAL A 41 -20.19 19.16 8.39
N THR A 42 -20.32 17.99 7.79
CA THR A 42 -19.24 17.00 7.77
C THR A 42 -18.65 16.94 6.38
N ILE A 43 -17.34 17.10 6.28
CA ILE A 43 -16.56 17.04 5.04
C ILE A 43 -15.47 15.96 5.12
N ASP A 44 -14.85 15.65 3.98
CA ASP A 44 -13.64 14.83 3.97
C ASP A 44 -12.38 15.67 4.22
N PHE A 45 -11.21 15.17 3.83
CA PHE A 45 -9.91 15.83 4.04
C PHE A 45 -9.47 16.67 2.83
N SER A 46 -10.40 17.09 1.97
CA SER A 46 -10.11 18.02 0.87
C SER A 46 -9.95 19.44 1.39
N ASP A 47 -8.76 20.03 1.21
CA ASP A 47 -8.48 21.42 1.56
C ASP A 47 -9.39 22.39 0.79
N ARG A 48 -9.78 22.04 -0.45
CA ARG A 48 -10.64 22.86 -1.31
C ARG A 48 -12.09 22.89 -0.81
N LEU A 49 -12.60 21.73 -0.38
CA LEU A 49 -13.94 21.66 0.24
C LEU A 49 -13.95 22.41 1.57
N GLU A 50 -12.87 22.28 2.35
CA GLU A 50 -12.75 23.00 3.63
C GLU A 50 -12.73 24.51 3.44
N ALA A 51 -12.00 25.02 2.44
CA ALA A 51 -11.95 26.46 2.13
C ALA A 51 -13.35 27.01 1.79
N GLY A 52 -14.10 26.37 0.89
CA GLY A 52 -15.44 26.84 0.52
C GLY A 52 -16.44 26.74 1.66
N VAL A 53 -16.37 25.68 2.47
CA VAL A 53 -17.24 25.53 3.65
C VAL A 53 -16.96 26.57 4.74
N ARG A 54 -15.69 26.95 4.94
CA ARG A 54 -15.29 27.96 5.94
C ARG A 54 -15.83 29.35 5.67
N GLN A 55 -16.33 29.63 4.48
CA GLN A 55 -17.01 30.90 4.18
C GLN A 55 -18.36 31.03 4.90
N PHE A 56 -18.98 29.90 5.29
CA PHE A 56 -20.33 29.88 5.88
C PHE A 56 -20.39 29.22 7.27
N PHE A 57 -19.41 28.38 7.61
CA PHE A 57 -19.36 27.65 8.87
C PHE A 57 -18.12 28.00 9.66
N ALA A 58 -18.31 28.27 10.95
CA ALA A 58 -17.20 28.42 11.87
C ALA A 58 -16.44 27.09 12.05
N GLU A 59 -15.19 27.16 12.49
CA GLU A 59 -14.31 25.98 12.63
C GLU A 59 -14.93 24.90 13.53
N GLU A 60 -15.73 25.32 14.51
CA GLU A 60 -16.46 24.53 15.50
C GLU A 60 -17.64 23.75 14.89
N GLN A 61 -18.16 24.25 13.76
CA GLN A 61 -19.27 23.66 13.03
C GLN A 61 -18.82 22.67 11.95
N ILE A 62 -17.53 22.64 11.63
CA ILE A 62 -16.94 21.76 10.61
C ILE A 62 -16.44 20.46 11.25
N LEU A 63 -16.90 19.33 10.74
CA LEU A 63 -16.49 17.99 11.17
C LEU A 63 -15.75 17.28 10.05
N LYS A 64 -14.73 16.51 10.41
CA LYS A 64 -14.04 15.60 9.49
C LYS A 64 -14.65 14.21 9.58
N CYS A 65 -14.96 13.64 8.42
CA CYS A 65 -15.56 12.32 8.30
C CYS A 65 -14.67 11.23 8.92
N ALA A 66 -15.16 10.59 9.99
CA ALA A 66 -14.46 9.50 10.66
C ALA A 66 -14.12 8.31 9.73
N PHE A 67 -14.98 8.04 8.73
CA PHE A 67 -14.68 7.02 7.72
C PHE A 67 -13.49 7.41 6.84
N HIS A 68 -13.45 8.67 6.37
CA HIS A 68 -12.32 9.17 5.59
C HIS A 68 -11.06 9.29 6.43
N ALA A 69 -11.16 9.50 7.75
CA ALA A 69 -10.00 9.51 8.65
C ALA A 69 -9.33 8.13 8.67
N ALA A 70 -10.12 7.07 8.80
CA ALA A 70 -9.61 5.70 8.70
C ALA A 70 -9.07 5.36 7.30
N GLN A 71 -9.75 5.81 6.23
CA GLN A 71 -9.25 5.62 4.87
C GLN A 71 -7.92 6.34 4.63
N LEU A 72 -7.77 7.57 5.12
CA LEU A 72 -6.56 8.38 4.98
C LEU A 72 -5.37 7.66 5.60
N LEU A 73 -5.51 7.20 6.86
CA LEU A 73 -4.47 6.41 7.53
C LEU A 73 -4.14 5.12 6.78
N ASN A 74 -5.18 4.36 6.37
CA ASN A 74 -5.00 3.10 5.66
C ASN A 74 -4.29 3.30 4.31
N ARG A 75 -4.61 4.36 3.55
CA ARG A 75 -3.95 4.67 2.27
C ARG A 75 -2.47 5.01 2.49
N GLY A 76 -2.16 5.83 3.51
CA GLY A 76 -0.79 6.13 3.91
C GLY A 76 -0.01 4.86 4.27
N LEU A 77 -0.58 4.02 5.14
CA LEU A 77 0.04 2.75 5.54
C LEU A 77 0.19 1.75 4.39
N LEU A 78 -0.75 1.69 3.45
CA LEU A 78 -0.63 0.83 2.28
C LEU A 78 0.56 1.21 1.39
N LYS A 79 0.85 2.51 1.24
CA LYS A 79 2.04 3.00 0.53
C LYS A 79 3.31 2.60 1.27
N GLU A 80 3.36 2.81 2.59
CA GLU A 80 4.51 2.43 3.41
C GLU A 80 4.76 0.92 3.40
N LEU A 81 3.72 0.09 3.59
CA LEU A 81 3.83 -1.36 3.53
C LEU A 81 4.26 -1.85 2.14
N THR A 82 3.89 -1.13 1.07
CA THR A 82 4.35 -1.43 -0.29
C THR A 82 5.82 -1.07 -0.47
N ARG A 83 6.27 0.07 0.08
CA ARG A 83 7.69 0.46 0.11
C ARG A 83 8.52 -0.58 0.85
N LEU A 84 8.11 -0.96 2.06
CA LEU A 84 8.78 -1.98 2.88
C LEU A 84 8.81 -3.36 2.20
N LYS A 85 7.73 -3.78 1.53
CA LYS A 85 7.71 -5.01 0.72
C LYS A 85 8.78 -4.97 -0.37
N ASN A 86 8.92 -3.83 -1.04
CA ASN A 86 9.87 -3.70 -2.12
C ASN A 86 11.31 -3.78 -1.60
N GLU A 87 11.58 -3.05 -0.52
CA GLU A 87 12.87 -3.03 0.17
C GLU A 87 13.28 -4.40 0.73
N LYS A 88 12.36 -5.08 1.43
CA LYS A 88 12.65 -6.36 2.11
C LYS A 88 12.69 -7.57 1.19
N TYR A 89 11.99 -7.53 0.05
CA TYR A 89 11.81 -8.72 -0.79
C TYR A 89 12.04 -8.45 -2.27
N GLN A 90 11.32 -7.49 -2.86
CA GLN A 90 11.26 -7.35 -4.32
C GLN A 90 12.62 -7.02 -4.95
N HIS A 91 13.42 -6.18 -4.28
CA HIS A 91 14.71 -5.74 -4.80
C HIS A 91 15.73 -6.90 -4.81
N GLU A 92 15.82 -7.69 -3.74
CA GLU A 92 16.71 -8.85 -3.68
C GLU A 92 16.27 -9.95 -4.67
N ILE A 93 14.95 -10.19 -4.81
CA ILE A 93 14.42 -11.11 -5.84
C ILE A 93 14.91 -10.72 -7.24
N LYS A 94 14.88 -9.42 -7.56
CA LYS A 94 15.36 -8.90 -8.86
C LYS A 94 16.86 -9.09 -9.03
N GLU A 95 17.65 -8.86 -7.99
CA GLU A 95 19.10 -9.12 -8.04
C GLU A 95 19.42 -10.60 -8.24
N LEU A 96 18.81 -11.50 -7.47
CA LEU A 96 19.04 -12.94 -7.62
C LEU A 96 18.60 -13.47 -9.00
N ALA A 97 17.48 -12.96 -9.53
CA ALA A 97 17.05 -13.28 -10.89
C ALA A 97 18.04 -12.78 -11.94
N PHE A 98 18.53 -11.54 -11.77
CA PHE A 98 19.57 -10.96 -12.63
C PHE A 98 20.84 -11.80 -12.60
N LEU A 99 21.36 -12.18 -11.43
CA LEU A 99 22.57 -13.01 -11.32
C LEU A 99 22.43 -14.34 -12.06
N GLY A 100 21.27 -14.99 -11.95
CA GLY A 100 21.00 -16.23 -12.66
C GLY A 100 21.05 -16.08 -14.18
N HIS A 101 20.43 -15.02 -14.73
CA HIS A 101 20.46 -14.73 -16.16
C HIS A 101 21.86 -14.31 -16.62
N PHE A 102 22.48 -13.39 -15.89
CA PHE A 102 23.77 -12.81 -16.24
C PHE A 102 24.90 -13.84 -16.26
N SER A 103 24.86 -14.84 -15.37
CA SER A 103 25.81 -15.97 -15.43
C SER A 103 25.74 -16.74 -16.75
N LEU A 104 24.53 -16.97 -17.28
CA LEU A 104 24.34 -17.68 -18.56
C LEU A 104 24.87 -16.86 -19.74
N GLU A 105 24.67 -15.54 -19.72
CA GLU A 105 25.16 -14.64 -20.77
C GLU A 105 26.69 -14.62 -20.82
N ILE A 106 27.35 -14.56 -19.65
CA ILE A 106 28.82 -14.61 -19.56
C ILE A 106 29.35 -15.96 -20.06
N GLU A 107 28.72 -17.06 -19.64
CA GLU A 107 29.10 -18.42 -20.07
C GLU A 107 28.93 -18.63 -21.58
N ALA A 108 27.97 -17.95 -22.22
CA ALA A 108 27.66 -18.13 -23.65
C ALA A 108 28.49 -17.25 -24.59
N LYS A 109 28.91 -16.05 -24.16
CA LYS A 109 29.54 -15.05 -25.04
C LYS A 109 31.00 -14.74 -24.69
N ASP A 110 31.60 -15.47 -23.75
CA ASP A 110 32.83 -15.04 -23.05
C ASP A 110 32.75 -13.55 -22.62
N GLY A 111 31.55 -13.16 -22.20
CA GLY A 111 31.14 -11.77 -22.14
C GLY A 111 31.95 -10.94 -21.13
N ILE A 112 32.05 -9.64 -21.43
CA ILE A 112 32.63 -8.64 -20.54
C ILE A 112 31.83 -8.58 -19.24
N LEU A 113 32.55 -8.55 -18.11
CA LEU A 113 31.97 -8.37 -16.78
C LEU A 113 31.42 -6.95 -16.64
N ASN A 114 30.16 -6.73 -17.00
CA ASN A 114 29.49 -5.48 -16.67
C ASN A 114 29.21 -5.42 -15.16
N SER A 115 29.70 -4.37 -14.52
CA SER A 115 29.58 -4.15 -13.08
C SER A 115 28.20 -3.57 -12.76
N LYS A 116 27.24 -4.45 -12.44
CA LYS A 116 26.05 -4.02 -11.72
C LYS A 116 26.36 -3.96 -10.24
N GLU A 117 26.19 -2.80 -9.63
CA GLU A 117 26.29 -2.69 -8.17
C GLU A 117 25.17 -3.49 -7.51
N LEU A 118 25.55 -4.54 -6.79
CA LEU A 118 24.63 -5.36 -6.00
C LEU A 118 24.44 -4.69 -4.64
N LYS A 119 23.21 -4.58 -4.15
CA LYS A 119 22.90 -3.93 -2.87
C LYS A 119 22.81 -4.93 -1.73
N PHE A 120 22.40 -6.17 -2.01
CA PHE A 120 22.16 -7.17 -0.97
C PHE A 120 23.41 -8.01 -0.69
N ALA A 121 23.75 -8.18 0.59
CA ALA A 121 24.92 -8.96 0.99
C ALA A 121 24.87 -10.41 0.47
N GLY A 122 23.70 -11.04 0.49
CA GLY A 122 23.50 -12.39 -0.06
C GLY A 122 23.77 -12.48 -1.56
N SER A 123 23.30 -11.50 -2.33
CA SER A 123 23.59 -11.37 -3.76
C SER A 123 25.09 -11.14 -4.02
N LYS A 124 25.73 -10.22 -3.27
CA LYS A 124 27.17 -9.93 -3.38
C LYS A 124 28.02 -11.18 -3.17
N GLN A 125 27.74 -11.92 -2.10
CA GLN A 125 28.43 -13.17 -1.77
C GLN A 125 28.20 -14.24 -2.84
N ALA A 126 26.94 -14.43 -3.27
CA ALA A 126 26.64 -15.39 -4.34
C ALA A 126 27.40 -15.06 -5.63
N TRP A 127 27.53 -13.78 -5.97
CA TRP A 127 28.29 -13.33 -7.13
C TRP A 127 29.79 -13.56 -6.98
N GLN A 128 30.37 -13.25 -5.83
CA GLN A 128 31.78 -13.55 -5.53
C GLN A 128 32.10 -15.04 -5.67
N VAL A 129 31.17 -15.90 -5.23
CA VAL A 129 31.29 -17.35 -5.43
C VAL A 129 31.34 -17.71 -6.90
N TYR A 130 30.42 -17.19 -7.71
CA TYR A 130 30.43 -17.41 -9.15
C TYR A 130 31.74 -16.96 -9.81
N LEU A 131 32.24 -15.76 -9.47
CA LEU A 131 33.50 -15.25 -10.00
C LEU A 131 34.68 -16.16 -9.63
N LYS A 132 34.73 -16.67 -8.40
CA LYS A 132 35.78 -17.58 -7.98
C LYS A 132 35.70 -18.93 -8.69
N LEU A 133 34.48 -19.47 -8.88
CA LEU A 133 34.26 -20.67 -9.69
C LEU A 133 34.77 -20.46 -11.12
N ARG A 134 34.48 -19.30 -11.74
CA ARG A 134 34.96 -18.96 -13.08
C ARG A 134 36.48 -18.93 -13.16
N SER A 135 37.13 -18.31 -12.19
CA SER A 135 38.60 -18.26 -12.11
C SER A 135 39.23 -19.65 -11.93
N ILE A 136 38.56 -20.57 -11.23
CA ILE A 136 39.04 -21.95 -11.11
C ILE A 136 38.85 -22.70 -12.43
N PHE A 137 37.69 -22.52 -13.09
CA PHE A 137 37.38 -23.19 -14.36
C PHE A 137 38.06 -22.59 -15.60
N SER A 138 38.83 -21.50 -15.47
CA SER A 138 39.70 -21.00 -16.55
C SER A 138 41.05 -21.73 -16.61
N ILE A 139 41.36 -22.58 -15.62
CA ILE A 139 42.55 -23.45 -15.63
C ILE A 139 42.33 -24.58 -16.64
N THR A 140 43.39 -25.00 -17.34
CA THR A 140 43.33 -26.09 -18.33
C THR A 140 43.56 -27.49 -17.73
N ASN A 141 44.29 -27.59 -16.61
CA ASN A 141 44.63 -28.85 -15.95
C ASN A 141 43.47 -29.37 -15.05
N PRO A 142 42.85 -30.52 -15.36
CA PRO A 142 41.72 -31.06 -14.59
C PRO A 142 42.03 -31.38 -13.13
N SER A 143 43.21 -31.93 -12.83
CA SER A 143 43.62 -32.28 -11.47
C SER A 143 43.78 -31.03 -10.62
N LYS A 144 44.32 -29.95 -11.20
CA LYS A 144 44.45 -28.65 -10.52
C LYS A 144 43.09 -28.01 -10.25
N ILE A 145 42.17 -28.05 -11.23
CA ILE A 145 40.79 -27.58 -11.04
C ILE A 145 40.12 -28.31 -9.89
N GLN A 146 40.27 -29.64 -9.81
CA GLN A 146 39.68 -30.43 -8.74
C GLN A 146 40.23 -30.02 -7.37
N ALA A 147 41.55 -29.89 -7.25
CA ALA A 147 42.22 -29.48 -6.00
C ALA A 147 41.82 -28.07 -5.57
N ASP A 148 41.88 -27.10 -6.48
CA ASP A 148 41.55 -25.69 -6.19
C ASP A 148 40.07 -25.53 -5.83
N LEU A 149 39.17 -26.26 -6.50
CA LEU A 149 37.74 -26.26 -6.21
C LEU A 149 37.44 -26.87 -4.85
N LEU A 150 38.07 -28.00 -4.50
CA LEU A 150 37.90 -28.64 -3.20
C LEU A 150 38.40 -27.72 -2.06
N ALA A 151 39.58 -27.14 -2.23
CA ALA A 151 40.15 -26.19 -1.28
C ALA A 151 39.24 -24.96 -1.10
N TYR A 152 38.75 -24.41 -2.21
CA TYR A 152 37.82 -23.29 -2.18
C TYR A 152 36.52 -23.63 -1.44
N LEU A 153 35.90 -24.78 -1.73
CA LEU A 153 34.64 -25.18 -1.10
C LEU A 153 34.80 -25.50 0.39
N ASN A 154 35.94 -26.06 0.80
CA ASN A 154 36.25 -26.26 2.22
C ASN A 154 36.35 -24.92 2.96
N ASN A 155 37.00 -23.93 2.37
CA ASN A 155 37.09 -22.58 2.94
C ASN A 155 35.74 -21.83 2.86
N LEU A 156 34.95 -22.06 1.82
CA LEU A 156 33.64 -21.43 1.64
C LEU A 156 32.66 -21.86 2.73
N SER A 157 32.72 -23.10 3.22
CA SER A 157 31.93 -23.59 4.36
C SER A 157 32.16 -22.81 5.66
N ILE A 158 33.27 -22.07 5.76
CA ILE A 158 33.62 -21.20 6.90
C ILE A 158 33.05 -19.78 6.70
N THR A 159 32.64 -19.42 5.49
CA THR A 159 32.10 -18.10 5.17
C THR A 159 30.60 -17.99 5.50
N PRO A 160 30.08 -16.78 5.76
CA PRO A 160 28.67 -16.56 6.10
C PRO A 160 27.68 -16.71 4.93
N TRP A 161 28.13 -17.13 3.74
CA TRP A 161 27.22 -17.32 2.63
C TRP A 161 26.33 -18.55 2.84
N LYS A 162 25.02 -18.34 2.94
CA LYS A 162 24.01 -19.39 3.20
C LYS A 162 24.05 -20.57 2.21
N GLY A 163 24.62 -20.37 1.02
CA GLY A 163 24.72 -21.39 -0.02
C GLY A 163 25.96 -22.26 0.05
N ALA A 164 26.90 -21.97 0.95
CA ALA A 164 28.21 -22.61 0.97
C ALA A 164 28.12 -24.13 1.13
N ASN A 165 27.41 -24.60 2.16
CA ASN A 165 27.26 -26.03 2.43
C ASN A 165 26.46 -26.73 1.34
N LEU A 166 25.38 -26.12 0.85
CA LEU A 166 24.60 -26.67 -0.27
C LEU A 166 25.45 -26.83 -1.54
N LEU A 167 26.33 -25.87 -1.83
CA LEU A 167 27.20 -25.93 -3.00
C LEU A 167 28.27 -27.01 -2.83
N LYS A 168 28.84 -27.15 -1.62
CA LYS A 168 29.80 -28.21 -1.29
C LYS A 168 29.18 -29.60 -1.42
N GLU A 169 27.99 -29.81 -0.87
CA GLU A 169 27.23 -31.06 -1.01
C GLU A 169 26.95 -31.38 -2.47
N LYS A 170 26.51 -30.38 -3.25
CA LYS A 170 26.30 -30.56 -4.69
C LYS A 170 27.60 -30.92 -5.40
N TYR A 171 28.70 -30.23 -5.15
CA TYR A 171 30.00 -30.58 -5.72
C TYR A 171 30.40 -32.03 -5.43
N LEU A 172 30.33 -32.47 -4.17
CA LEU A 172 30.69 -33.83 -3.77
C LEU A 172 29.83 -34.87 -4.50
N SER A 173 28.53 -34.59 -4.66
CA SER A 173 27.61 -35.48 -5.41
C SER A 173 27.85 -35.52 -6.93
N LEU A 174 28.55 -34.53 -7.48
CA LEU A 174 28.80 -34.38 -8.91
C LEU A 174 30.19 -34.90 -9.32
N LEU A 175 31.09 -35.11 -8.36
CA LEU A 175 32.47 -35.55 -8.59
C LEU A 175 32.50 -37.02 -9.05
N PRO A 176 33.16 -37.36 -10.17
CA PRO A 176 33.32 -38.75 -10.60
C PRO A 176 34.21 -39.54 -9.63
N ALA A 177 33.89 -40.82 -9.42
CA ALA A 177 34.67 -41.71 -8.55
C ALA A 177 36.15 -41.85 -8.95
N ARG A 178 36.46 -41.71 -10.26
CA ARG A 178 37.82 -41.78 -10.82
C ARG A 178 38.47 -40.39 -11.01
N GLY A 179 37.88 -39.33 -10.46
CA GLY A 179 38.36 -37.95 -10.62
C GLY A 179 37.99 -37.31 -11.96
N LEU A 180 38.35 -36.04 -12.14
CA LEU A 180 38.09 -35.27 -13.35
C LEU A 180 39.08 -35.59 -14.47
N THR A 181 38.57 -35.92 -15.65
CA THR A 181 39.33 -36.06 -16.90
C THR A 181 39.04 -34.88 -17.83
N ALA A 182 39.94 -34.63 -18.80
CA ALA A 182 39.73 -33.60 -19.82
C ALA A 182 38.40 -33.75 -20.58
N LYS A 183 38.02 -35.00 -20.91
CA LYS A 183 36.75 -35.30 -21.60
C LYS A 183 35.51 -35.00 -20.73
N SER A 184 35.62 -35.13 -19.41
CA SER A 184 34.50 -34.92 -18.47
C SER A 184 34.38 -33.48 -17.95
N LEU A 185 35.40 -32.65 -18.16
CA LEU A 185 35.55 -31.35 -17.51
C LEU A 185 34.43 -30.36 -17.89
N GLU A 186 34.10 -30.25 -19.18
CA GLU A 186 33.06 -29.32 -19.64
C GLU A 186 31.68 -29.65 -19.07
N SER A 187 31.31 -30.94 -19.07
CA SER A 187 30.05 -31.39 -18.46
C SER A 187 30.03 -31.13 -16.95
N PHE A 188 31.17 -31.34 -16.27
CA PHE A 188 31.29 -31.06 -14.84
C PHE A 188 31.13 -29.57 -14.53
N LYS A 189 31.83 -28.68 -15.26
CA LYS A 189 31.72 -27.22 -15.16
C LYS A 189 30.27 -26.76 -15.31
N LEU A 190 29.57 -27.22 -16.35
CA LEU A 190 28.16 -26.91 -16.55
C LEU A 190 27.28 -27.36 -15.38
N ARG A 191 27.52 -28.56 -14.81
CA ARG A 191 26.77 -29.07 -13.67
C ARG A 191 27.02 -28.24 -12.40
N ILE A 192 28.24 -27.79 -12.16
CA ILE A 192 28.57 -26.93 -11.01
C ILE A 192 27.91 -25.54 -11.15
N TYR A 193 27.98 -24.90 -12.31
CA TYR A 193 27.27 -23.64 -12.53
C TYR A 193 25.75 -23.78 -12.41
N ARG A 194 25.18 -24.88 -12.92
CA ARG A 194 23.77 -25.22 -12.71
C ARG A 194 23.43 -25.40 -11.24
N ALA A 195 24.30 -26.03 -10.45
CA ALA A 195 24.12 -26.18 -9.00
C ALA A 195 24.12 -24.82 -8.28
N TRP A 196 25.09 -23.94 -8.59
CA TRP A 196 25.10 -22.57 -8.06
C TRP A 196 23.82 -21.80 -8.42
N ARG A 197 23.39 -21.86 -9.70
CA ARG A 197 22.12 -21.25 -10.15
C ARG A 197 20.91 -21.81 -9.42
N ALA A 198 20.88 -23.12 -9.15
CA ALA A 198 19.79 -23.75 -8.40
C ALA A 198 19.74 -23.25 -6.95
N ILE A 199 20.90 -23.04 -6.31
CA ILE A 199 20.98 -22.51 -4.94
C ILE A 199 20.44 -21.08 -4.86
N ILE A 200 20.91 -20.17 -5.72
CA ILE A 200 20.38 -18.78 -5.72
C ILE A 200 18.89 -18.73 -6.08
N ARG A 201 18.42 -19.65 -6.94
CA ARG A 201 16.99 -19.79 -7.25
C ARG A 201 16.19 -20.23 -6.03
N SER A 202 16.75 -21.11 -5.19
CA SER A 202 16.09 -21.51 -3.94
C SER A 202 15.95 -20.34 -2.96
N PHE A 203 16.97 -19.48 -2.86
CA PHE A 203 16.89 -18.24 -2.06
C PHE A 203 15.83 -17.30 -2.61
N ARG A 204 15.80 -17.11 -3.93
CA ARG A 204 14.78 -16.31 -4.60
C ARG A 204 13.38 -16.83 -4.31
N LYS A 205 13.16 -18.15 -4.43
CA LYS A 205 11.87 -18.80 -4.16
C LYS A 205 11.41 -18.54 -2.71
N ASN A 206 12.30 -18.69 -1.74
CA ASN A 206 11.99 -18.40 -0.34
C ASN A 206 11.55 -16.93 -0.14
N LEU A 207 12.19 -15.97 -0.83
CA LEU A 207 11.78 -14.56 -0.80
C LEU A 207 10.45 -14.33 -1.51
N GLU A 208 10.18 -15.01 -2.63
CA GLU A 208 8.89 -14.97 -3.34
C GLU A 208 7.75 -15.48 -2.45
N ASP A 209 7.96 -16.57 -1.71
CA ASP A 209 6.99 -17.15 -0.77
C ASP A 209 6.74 -16.24 0.45
N LEU A 210 7.78 -15.56 0.93
CA LEU A 210 7.65 -14.53 1.97
C LEU A 210 6.88 -13.31 1.46
N LYS A 211 7.23 -12.82 0.27
CA LYS A 211 6.55 -11.68 -0.39
C LYS A 211 5.07 -11.98 -0.63
N SER A 212 4.75 -13.18 -1.11
CA SER A 212 3.36 -13.63 -1.33
C SER A 212 2.59 -13.63 -0.02
N GLY A 213 3.11 -14.31 1.01
CA GLY A 213 2.45 -14.30 2.33
C GLY A 213 2.34 -12.92 2.98
N PHE A 214 3.27 -12.00 2.68
CA PHE A 214 3.18 -10.62 3.13
C PHE A 214 2.04 -9.87 2.45
N GLN A 215 1.80 -10.10 1.16
CA GLN A 215 0.73 -9.45 0.42
C GLN A 215 -0.64 -9.76 1.03
N ASP A 216 -0.86 -10.99 1.48
CA ASP A 216 -2.07 -11.39 2.19
C ASP A 216 -2.15 -10.74 3.59
N ALA A 217 -1.04 -10.74 4.32
CA ALA A 217 -0.95 -10.17 5.67
C ALA A 217 -1.22 -8.65 5.70
N LYS A 218 -0.80 -7.93 4.66
CA LYS A 218 -0.83 -6.48 4.57
C LYS A 218 -2.24 -5.92 4.82
N TYR A 219 -3.27 -6.52 4.22
CA TYR A 219 -4.65 -6.04 4.36
C TYR A 219 -5.26 -6.40 5.71
N LEU A 220 -4.93 -7.60 6.24
CA LEU A 220 -5.42 -8.06 7.54
C LEU A 220 -4.96 -7.17 8.69
N VAL A 221 -3.74 -6.64 8.62
CA VAL A 221 -3.18 -5.77 9.68
C VAL A 221 -3.95 -4.44 9.79
N LEU A 222 -4.41 -3.91 8.66
CA LEU A 222 -5.09 -2.61 8.56
C LEU A 222 -6.61 -2.69 8.80
N MET A 223 -7.19 -3.89 8.74
CA MET A 223 -8.62 -4.10 8.87
C MET A 223 -9.14 -3.66 10.25
N ASN A 224 -10.29 -2.98 10.29
CA ASN A 224 -10.94 -2.61 11.55
C ASN A 224 -11.21 -3.87 12.40
N PRO A 225 -10.71 -3.95 13.65
CA PRO A 225 -10.92 -5.11 14.53
C PRO A 225 -12.38 -5.56 14.66
N LEU A 226 -13.34 -4.64 14.57
CA LEU A 226 -14.77 -4.91 14.70
C LEU A 226 -15.36 -5.59 13.46
N ASN A 227 -14.77 -5.33 12.29
CA ASN A 227 -15.23 -5.91 11.03
C ASN A 227 -14.56 -7.26 10.76
N MET A 228 -13.71 -7.74 11.67
CA MET A 228 -12.99 -9.00 11.49
C MET A 228 -13.82 -10.21 11.96
N ASP A 229 -14.07 -11.14 11.05
CA ASP A 229 -14.66 -12.43 11.38
C ASP A 229 -13.66 -13.38 12.10
N LYS A 230 -14.13 -14.57 12.51
CA LYS A 230 -13.30 -15.58 13.19
C LYS A 230 -12.14 -16.08 12.31
N TYR A 231 -12.37 -16.22 11.01
CA TYR A 231 -11.36 -16.68 10.05
C TYR A 231 -10.25 -15.63 9.87
N GLN A 232 -10.62 -14.37 9.64
CA GLN A 232 -9.71 -13.24 9.49
C GLN A 232 -8.88 -13.01 10.76
N LYS A 233 -9.47 -13.15 11.95
CA LYS A 233 -8.73 -13.11 13.23
C LYS A 233 -7.67 -14.20 13.31
N ARG A 234 -8.00 -15.44 12.90
CA ARG A 234 -7.04 -16.56 12.87
C ARG A 234 -5.94 -16.32 11.83
N ALA A 235 -6.30 -15.83 10.65
CA ALA A 235 -5.36 -15.48 9.59
C ALA A 235 -4.39 -14.38 10.04
N LEU A 236 -4.89 -13.32 10.70
CA LEU A 236 -4.06 -12.26 11.25
C LEU A 236 -3.06 -12.79 12.28
N ARG A 237 -3.48 -13.68 13.21
CA ARG A 237 -2.55 -14.29 14.17
C ARG A 237 -1.43 -15.07 13.48
N LYS A 238 -1.77 -15.87 12.46
CA LYS A 238 -0.77 -16.58 11.64
C LYS A 238 0.18 -15.60 10.94
N ALA A 239 -0.37 -14.54 10.36
CA ALA A 239 0.40 -13.49 9.70
C ALA A 239 1.36 -12.77 10.68
N LEU A 240 0.93 -12.42 11.88
CA LEU A 240 1.76 -11.77 12.91
C LEU A 240 2.80 -12.71 13.55
N LYS A 241 2.61 -14.03 13.44
CA LYS A 241 3.65 -15.03 13.75
C LYS A 241 4.70 -15.08 12.65
N LYS A 242 4.27 -15.09 11.38
CA LYS A 242 5.16 -15.10 10.19
C LYS A 242 5.92 -13.79 10.01
N PHE A 243 5.31 -12.65 10.34
CA PHE A 243 5.86 -11.30 10.20
C PHE A 243 5.75 -10.51 11.52
N PRO A 244 6.62 -10.77 12.52
CA PRO A 244 6.51 -10.16 13.85
C PRO A 244 6.54 -8.62 13.85
N TRP A 245 7.25 -8.02 12.91
CA TRP A 245 7.36 -6.57 12.78
C TRP A 245 6.02 -5.87 12.45
N LEU A 246 5.04 -6.59 11.89
CA LEU A 246 3.68 -6.07 11.68
C LEU A 246 2.88 -5.87 12.98
N ARG A 247 3.33 -6.43 14.11
CA ARG A 247 2.63 -6.33 15.40
C ARG A 247 2.54 -4.89 15.90
N ALA A 248 3.59 -4.10 15.72
CA ALA A 248 3.62 -2.69 16.12
C ALA A 248 2.55 -1.89 15.37
N ILE A 249 2.51 -2.05 14.04
CA ILE A 249 1.49 -1.43 13.18
C ILE A 249 0.09 -1.89 13.61
N ARG A 250 -0.11 -3.20 13.82
CA ARG A 250 -1.42 -3.73 14.23
C ARG A 250 -1.89 -3.14 15.57
N ARG A 251 -1.00 -3.00 16.55
CA ARG A 251 -1.31 -2.43 17.86
C ARG A 251 -1.78 -0.99 17.72
N ILE A 252 -1.06 -0.19 16.92
CA ILE A 252 -1.41 1.21 16.66
C ILE A 252 -2.75 1.30 15.93
N MET A 253 -2.97 0.50 14.89
CA MET A 253 -4.25 0.46 14.17
C MET A 253 -5.42 0.07 15.10
N THR A 254 -5.21 -0.90 15.97
CA THR A 254 -6.23 -1.31 16.95
C THR A 254 -6.54 -0.17 17.92
N LYS A 255 -5.52 0.53 18.43
CA LYS A 255 -5.69 1.70 19.29
C LYS A 255 -6.44 2.83 18.56
N PHE A 256 -6.09 3.10 17.31
CA PHE A 256 -6.74 4.10 16.46
C PHE A 256 -8.23 3.83 16.27
N TYR A 257 -8.63 2.64 15.84
CA TYR A 257 -10.05 2.29 15.69
C TYR A 257 -10.80 2.32 17.03
N TYR A 258 -10.13 2.03 18.13
CA TYR A 258 -10.74 2.07 19.46
C TYR A 258 -11.05 3.51 19.93
N GLN A 259 -10.29 4.52 19.48
CA GLN A 259 -10.53 5.92 19.87
C GLN A 259 -11.94 6.39 19.52
N PHE A 260 -12.49 5.96 18.37
CA PHE A 260 -13.84 6.31 17.93
C PHE A 260 -14.96 5.77 18.84
N ARG A 261 -14.64 4.88 19.79
CA ARG A 261 -15.57 4.29 20.75
C ARG A 261 -15.40 4.82 22.18
N LEU A 262 -14.32 5.54 22.45
CA LEU A 262 -14.03 6.08 23.77
C LEU A 262 -14.77 7.41 23.94
N SER A 263 -15.24 7.66 25.17
CA SER A 263 -15.72 8.98 25.56
C SER A 263 -14.58 10.00 25.47
N PRO A 264 -14.89 11.30 25.32
CA PRO A 264 -13.87 12.35 25.27
C PRO A 264 -12.85 12.27 26.41
N SER A 265 -13.33 12.01 27.64
CA SER A 265 -12.49 11.88 28.85
C SER A 265 -11.52 10.70 28.87
N LYS A 266 -11.76 9.64 28.07
CA LYS A 266 -10.93 8.43 28.03
C LYS A 266 -10.07 8.35 26.76
N ARG A 267 -10.30 9.25 25.81
CA ARG A 267 -9.63 9.26 24.51
C ARG A 267 -8.19 9.74 24.66
N SER A 268 -7.27 9.06 23.99
CA SER A 268 -5.89 9.51 23.84
C SER A 268 -5.76 10.41 22.62
N SER A 269 -4.86 11.39 22.68
CA SER A 269 -4.48 12.17 21.50
C SER A 269 -3.99 11.27 20.35
N LEU A 270 -4.28 11.64 19.11
CA LEU A 270 -3.80 10.96 17.90
C LEU A 270 -2.29 11.07 17.67
N THR A 271 -1.56 11.85 18.49
CA THR A 271 -0.09 11.92 18.50
C THR A 271 0.60 10.56 18.62
N PHE A 272 -0.03 9.54 19.21
CA PHE A 272 0.54 8.18 19.22
C PHE A 272 0.74 7.58 17.81
N LEU A 273 0.08 8.13 16.78
CA LEU A 273 0.28 7.72 15.39
C LEU A 273 1.68 8.06 14.86
N LEU A 274 2.39 9.01 15.49
CA LEU A 274 3.78 9.32 15.15
C LEU A 274 4.71 8.10 15.30
N ALA A 275 4.35 7.11 16.12
CA ALA A 275 5.07 5.85 16.20
C ALA A 275 5.05 5.00 14.90
N LEU A 276 4.22 5.38 13.91
CA LEU A 276 4.23 4.80 12.56
C LEU A 276 5.21 5.50 11.62
N VAL A 277 5.64 6.72 11.97
CA VAL A 277 6.45 7.59 11.13
C VAL A 277 7.92 7.43 11.53
N THR A 278 8.74 7.07 10.55
CA THR A 278 10.20 7.02 10.67
C THR A 278 10.82 8.04 9.71
N GLU A 279 12.11 8.32 9.86
CA GLU A 279 12.82 9.25 8.97
C GLU A 279 12.66 8.89 7.49
N ASN A 280 12.72 7.58 7.18
CA ASN A 280 12.62 7.05 5.82
C ASN A 280 11.21 6.57 5.42
N CYS A 281 10.17 6.96 6.16
CA CYS A 281 8.81 6.53 5.84
C CYS A 281 8.28 7.20 4.57
N HIS A 282 7.31 6.55 3.92
CA HIS A 282 6.67 7.08 2.74
C HIS A 282 5.96 8.41 3.03
N SER A 283 6.16 9.42 2.18
CA SER A 283 5.61 10.78 2.35
C SER A 283 4.09 10.80 2.59
N TRP A 284 3.34 9.93 1.91
CA TRP A 284 1.90 9.78 2.10
C TRP A 284 1.50 9.32 3.52
N LEU A 285 2.30 8.47 4.17
CA LEU A 285 2.03 8.09 5.56
C LEU A 285 2.29 9.27 6.50
N LYS A 286 3.43 9.97 6.30
CA LYS A 286 3.77 11.17 7.08
C LYS A 286 2.69 12.24 6.95
N SER A 287 2.26 12.53 5.73
CA SER A 287 1.17 13.47 5.46
C SER A 287 -0.14 13.01 6.11
N ALA A 288 -0.56 11.75 5.93
CA ALA A 288 -1.77 11.23 6.56
C ALA A 288 -1.75 11.35 8.09
N VAL A 289 -0.65 10.98 8.75
CA VAL A 289 -0.51 11.08 10.20
C VAL A 289 -0.57 12.54 10.66
N ASN A 290 0.17 13.44 10.01
CA ASN A 290 0.16 14.87 10.35
C ASN A 290 -1.23 15.49 10.18
N THR A 291 -1.92 15.18 9.08
CA THR A 291 -3.28 15.66 8.83
C THR A 291 -4.26 15.15 9.88
N LEU A 292 -4.18 13.87 10.28
CA LEU A 292 -5.05 13.32 11.32
C LEU A 292 -4.82 13.95 12.69
N ILE A 293 -3.57 14.26 13.03
CA ILE A 293 -3.22 14.96 14.28
C ILE A 293 -3.73 16.40 14.23
N LYS A 294 -3.51 17.12 13.11
CA LYS A 294 -3.97 18.50 12.92
C LYS A 294 -5.50 18.61 13.02
N CYS A 295 -6.23 17.65 12.44
CA CYS A 295 -7.69 17.65 12.40
C CYS A 295 -8.33 16.84 13.55
N GLU A 296 -7.58 16.50 14.62
CA GLU A 296 -8.05 15.59 15.67
C GLU A 296 -9.40 16.03 16.27
N ASP A 297 -9.54 17.31 16.60
CA ASP A 297 -10.77 17.83 17.20
C ASP A 297 -11.95 17.74 16.24
N GLN A 298 -11.78 18.15 14.98
CA GLN A 298 -12.82 18.05 13.95
C GLN A 298 -13.23 16.58 13.69
N ILE A 299 -12.30 15.63 13.80
CA ILE A 299 -12.56 14.19 13.59
C ILE A 299 -13.45 13.62 14.69
N PHE A 300 -13.22 14.01 15.95
CA PHE A 300 -13.93 13.43 17.10
C PHE A 300 -15.10 14.27 17.61
N ARG A 301 -15.30 15.48 17.08
CA ARG A 301 -16.41 16.35 17.49
C ARG A 301 -17.78 15.70 17.34
N PHE A 302 -17.96 14.75 16.42
CA PHE A 302 -19.20 13.98 16.31
C PHE A 302 -19.64 13.33 17.64
N GLN A 303 -18.70 12.98 18.53
CA GLN A 303 -19.02 12.39 19.84
C GLN A 303 -19.70 13.40 20.76
N VAL A 304 -19.19 14.63 20.82
CA VAL A 304 -19.80 15.73 21.58
C VAL A 304 -21.20 16.03 21.05
N LEU A 305 -21.37 16.00 19.72
CA LEU A 305 -22.68 16.22 19.11
C LEU A 305 -23.68 15.11 19.45
N ILE A 306 -23.23 13.86 19.47
CA ILE A 306 -24.06 12.71 19.86
C ILE A 306 -24.47 12.79 21.34
N GLU A 307 -23.63 13.35 22.20
CA GLU A 307 -23.96 13.58 23.61
C GLU A 307 -25.01 14.68 23.76
N GLN A 308 -24.85 15.79 23.03
CA GLN A 308 -25.80 16.92 23.02
C GLN A 308 -27.12 16.57 22.31
N ASN A 309 -27.09 15.65 21.35
CA ASN A 309 -28.25 15.23 20.56
C ASN A 309 -28.34 13.69 20.55
N PRO A 310 -28.87 13.06 21.62
CA PRO A 310 -28.88 11.60 21.77
C PRO A 310 -29.57 10.83 20.64
N ALA A 311 -30.51 11.45 19.93
CA ALA A 311 -31.12 10.89 18.71
C ALA A 311 -30.06 10.49 17.66
N LEU A 312 -28.91 11.18 17.64
CA LEU A 312 -27.80 10.90 16.73
C LEU A 312 -27.09 9.55 17.01
N LYS A 313 -27.33 8.89 18.17
CA LYS A 313 -26.69 7.62 18.56
C LYS A 313 -27.04 6.44 17.66
N GLU A 314 -28.24 6.43 17.06
CA GLU A 314 -28.69 5.32 16.21
C GLU A 314 -28.05 5.34 14.80
N PHE A 315 -27.34 6.42 14.47
CA PHE A 315 -26.80 6.62 13.14
C PHE A 315 -25.38 6.07 13.02
N LYS A 316 -25.25 4.94 12.31
CA LYS A 316 -23.96 4.30 12.02
C LYS A 316 -23.12 5.18 11.10
N ALA A 317 -22.24 5.98 11.71
CA ALA A 317 -21.22 6.82 11.08
C ALA A 317 -21.78 7.88 10.11
N ILE A 318 -21.46 9.15 10.39
CA ILE A 318 -21.72 10.27 9.48
C ILE A 318 -20.79 10.11 8.28
N ARG A 319 -21.23 9.37 7.25
CA ARG A 319 -20.52 9.25 5.97
C ARG A 319 -20.78 10.52 5.17
N VAL A 320 -19.78 11.11 4.55
CA VAL A 320 -19.99 12.34 3.75
C VAL A 320 -20.43 12.01 2.33
N VAL A 321 -20.11 10.82 1.83
CA VAL A 321 -20.38 10.45 0.44
C VAL A 321 -20.96 9.04 0.40
N ASP A 322 -22.14 8.90 -0.21
CA ASP A 322 -22.56 7.60 -0.73
C ASP A 322 -21.86 7.38 -2.08
N GLU A 323 -20.65 6.79 -2.04
CA GLU A 323 -19.84 6.51 -3.23
C GLU A 323 -20.63 5.72 -4.30
N ALA A 324 -21.58 4.87 -3.89
CA ALA A 324 -22.41 4.12 -4.82
C ALA A 324 -23.36 5.05 -5.60
N THR A 325 -23.93 6.04 -4.92
CA THR A 325 -24.77 7.06 -5.52
C THR A 325 -23.95 8.01 -6.40
N MET A 326 -22.76 8.45 -5.97
CA MET A 326 -21.87 9.29 -6.80
C MET A 326 -21.37 8.57 -8.07
N ARG A 327 -21.06 7.26 -8.01
CA ARG A 327 -20.71 6.48 -9.22
C ARG A 327 -21.87 6.40 -10.21
N LYS A 328 -23.11 6.30 -9.73
CA LYS A 328 -24.30 6.30 -10.58
C LYS A 328 -24.56 7.67 -11.20
N ILE A 329 -24.41 8.75 -10.42
CA ILE A 329 -24.49 10.14 -10.92
C ILE A 329 -23.43 10.38 -11.99
N ASN A 330 -22.16 10.04 -11.71
CA ASN A 330 -21.08 10.19 -12.69
C ASN A 330 -21.32 9.36 -13.95
N LYS A 331 -21.89 8.16 -13.83
CA LYS A 331 -22.28 7.34 -14.98
C LYS A 331 -23.43 7.99 -15.77
N LEU A 332 -24.45 8.51 -15.11
CA LEU A 332 -25.55 9.26 -15.72
C LEU A 332 -25.01 10.49 -16.47
N TYR A 333 -24.14 11.27 -15.83
CA TYR A 333 -23.48 12.43 -16.41
C TYR A 333 -22.62 12.05 -17.63
N GLN A 334 -21.76 11.04 -17.53
CA GLN A 334 -20.93 10.56 -18.64
C GLN A 334 -21.75 9.95 -19.79
N THR A 335 -22.86 9.27 -19.49
CA THR A 335 -23.72 8.66 -20.52
C THR A 335 -24.58 9.72 -21.23
N GLN A 336 -24.86 10.86 -20.58
CA GLN A 336 -25.75 11.90 -21.08
C GLN A 336 -25.05 13.16 -21.59
N PHE A 337 -23.72 13.29 -21.40
CA PHE A 337 -22.89 14.29 -22.08
C PHE A 337 -22.98 14.23 -23.61
N GLY A 338 -23.58 13.18 -24.17
CA GLY A 338 -23.87 13.05 -25.59
C GLY A 338 -25.18 13.67 -26.08
N MET A 339 -26.20 13.94 -25.23
CA MET A 339 -27.49 14.51 -25.69
C MET A 339 -28.31 15.17 -24.56
N ARG A 340 -28.69 16.45 -24.79
CA ARG A 340 -29.83 17.26 -24.24
C ARG A 340 -29.52 18.35 -23.19
N THR A 341 -30.42 19.35 -23.19
CA THR A 341 -30.36 20.66 -22.52
C THR A 341 -30.29 20.58 -20.99
N VAL A 342 -29.88 21.70 -20.36
CA VAL A 342 -29.76 21.88 -18.90
C VAL A 342 -31.04 21.47 -18.16
N GLU A 343 -32.21 21.78 -18.71
CA GLU A 343 -33.52 21.46 -18.11
C GLU A 343 -33.79 19.96 -18.05
N THR A 344 -33.33 19.22 -19.06
CA THR A 344 -33.51 17.76 -19.12
C THR A 344 -32.59 17.05 -18.12
N LEU A 345 -31.37 17.56 -17.94
CA LEU A 345 -30.42 17.09 -16.93
C LEU A 345 -30.97 17.34 -15.52
N ASP A 346 -31.44 18.56 -15.24
CA ASP A 346 -32.00 18.95 -13.95
C ASP A 346 -33.21 18.09 -13.56
N MET A 347 -34.21 17.97 -14.46
CA MET A 347 -35.41 17.17 -14.21
C MET A 347 -35.09 15.70 -13.89
N ARG A 348 -34.17 15.10 -14.65
CA ARG A 348 -33.81 13.67 -14.49
C ARG A 348 -33.02 13.42 -13.22
N LEU A 349 -32.09 14.30 -12.87
CA LEU A 349 -31.29 14.17 -11.64
C LEU A 349 -32.15 14.39 -10.40
N LYS A 350 -33.05 15.38 -10.43
CA LYS A 350 -34.05 15.59 -9.36
C LYS A 350 -34.93 14.35 -9.18
N HIS A 351 -35.42 13.78 -10.27
CA HIS A 351 -36.24 12.57 -10.21
C HIS A 351 -35.45 11.34 -9.69
N TYR A 352 -34.21 11.17 -10.15
CA TYR A 352 -33.40 10.00 -9.80
C TYR A 352 -32.83 10.03 -8.37
N LEU A 353 -32.52 11.22 -7.85
CA LEU A 353 -31.96 11.41 -6.51
C LEU A 353 -33.01 11.69 -5.44
N GLU A 354 -34.26 11.92 -5.87
CA GLU A 354 -35.40 12.32 -5.04
C GLU A 354 -35.08 13.55 -4.15
N CYS A 355 -34.27 14.48 -4.68
CA CYS A 355 -33.86 15.68 -3.97
C CYS A 355 -33.62 16.87 -4.92
N PRO A 356 -33.65 18.11 -4.41
CA PRO A 356 -33.18 19.30 -5.13
C PRO A 356 -31.77 19.11 -5.71
N PHE A 357 -31.53 19.75 -6.86
CA PHE A 357 -30.25 19.65 -7.57
C PHE A 357 -29.79 21.02 -8.09
N ILE A 358 -28.48 21.25 -8.06
CA ILE A 358 -27.82 22.47 -8.51
C ILE A 358 -26.87 22.14 -9.66
N ILE A 359 -26.92 22.93 -10.73
CA ILE A 359 -25.88 22.93 -11.75
C ILE A 359 -25.06 24.19 -11.50
N ALA A 360 -23.79 24.01 -11.14
CA ALA A 360 -22.92 25.12 -10.78
C ALA A 360 -22.67 26.05 -11.98
N PRO A 361 -22.45 27.35 -11.75
CA PRO A 361 -22.16 28.32 -12.82
C PRO A 361 -21.02 27.85 -13.74
N SER A 362 -19.99 27.23 -13.16
CA SER A 362 -18.83 26.67 -13.88
C SER A 362 -19.20 25.64 -14.96
N VAL A 363 -20.31 24.93 -14.80
CA VAL A 363 -20.81 23.95 -15.78
C VAL A 363 -21.75 24.61 -16.79
N LEU A 364 -22.55 25.59 -16.35
CA LEU A 364 -23.43 26.35 -17.24
C LEU A 364 -22.65 27.17 -18.27
N GLU A 365 -21.49 27.70 -17.90
CA GLU A 365 -20.57 28.40 -18.82
C GLU A 365 -20.01 27.47 -19.90
N GLU A 366 -19.72 26.21 -19.54
CA GLU A 366 -19.18 25.23 -20.49
C GLU A 366 -20.25 24.73 -21.46
N LEU A 367 -21.50 24.60 -21.02
CA LEU A 367 -22.63 24.21 -21.88
C LEU A 367 -23.08 25.32 -22.84
N LYS A 368 -22.64 26.56 -22.64
CA LYS A 368 -22.89 27.70 -23.53
C LYS A 368 -21.84 27.85 -24.63
N ASN A 369 -20.69 27.18 -24.50
CA ASN A 369 -19.62 27.12 -25.49
C ASN A 369 -19.69 25.79 -26.26
#